data_AF-A0AAW0Q7T1-F1
#
_entry.id   AF-A0AAW0Q7T1-F1
#
_cell.length_a   1.000
_cell.length_b   1.000
_cell.length_c   1.000
_cell.angle_alpha   90.00
_cell.angle_beta   90.00
_cell.angle_gamma   90.00
#
_symmetry.space_group_name_H-M   'P 1'
#
loop_
_entity.id
_entity.type
_entity.pdbx_description
1 polymer ?
#
loop_
_entity_poly.entity_id
_entity_poly.type
_entity_poly.pdbx_seq_one_letter_code
_entity_poly.pdbx_strand_id
1 'polypeptide(L)'
;MDKLANILEVYTVSSDEVTVKEKLLGAGFVVVDKDGILYEGASGRLAFTPGSPPFTTHALVWLASMTKLPTAVAALQLVDRGLLSMDQDLRPLLPELGALEILRGFRTPKEKDGGEPILEPNTRPITLHHLLTHTLGLSMDLPDPDLMRWSRYVGRTAVNLDWSRAGMTTPLHFAPGEGWQYGMAYDWAGAALEVLTKETLGEWMQGHIFSPLGMERTGFWPERILGKGEEGGDDDMLLEFAFSAEDGIKGARPYPDAELRPGTSILRKQHEMESGGAGLFSTTHDYGLFLSGLLRSSGPSPSSISGGEPHTGPTRQEEPLLQPGTLTQLLTPQLTPPQRAQLESAVAGFQVGLGPEFPADGDIRLDYGLGGLMNVDGLPGKRHAGSMTWSGMSNGRWWLDPQTGIAAALFTGVLPHGNAVVNRLWDELEKAVYGDLLPELRDEAK
;
A
#
# COMPACT_ATOMS: atom_id res chain seq x y z
N MET A 1 -20.55 -15.09 8.95
CA MET A 1 -20.25 -14.48 7.62
C MET A 1 -21.22 -13.35 7.18
N ASP A 2 -22.54 -13.50 7.32
CA ASP A 2 -23.56 -12.52 6.85
C ASP A 2 -23.37 -11.07 7.32
N LYS A 3 -22.80 -10.89 8.53
CA LYS A 3 -22.56 -9.57 9.11
C LYS A 3 -21.61 -8.72 8.26
N LEU A 4 -20.54 -9.32 7.72
CA LEU A 4 -19.56 -8.60 6.90
C LEU A 4 -20.15 -8.15 5.56
N ALA A 5 -20.98 -9.01 4.94
CA ALA A 5 -21.69 -8.66 3.71
C ALA A 5 -22.66 -7.49 3.92
N ASN A 6 -23.46 -7.55 5.00
CA ASN A 6 -24.38 -6.46 5.35
C ASN A 6 -23.64 -5.14 5.63
N ILE A 7 -22.48 -5.18 6.28
CA ILE A 7 -21.64 -3.98 6.46
C ILE A 7 -21.27 -3.39 5.09
N LEU A 8 -20.80 -4.19 4.14
CA LEU A 8 -20.47 -3.68 2.79
C LEU A 8 -21.68 -3.04 2.09
N GLU A 9 -22.85 -3.67 2.18
CA GLU A 9 -24.10 -3.16 1.57
C GLU A 9 -24.54 -1.81 2.17
N VAL A 10 -24.43 -1.63 3.49
CA VAL A 10 -24.79 -0.38 4.17
C VAL A 10 -23.95 0.80 3.67
N TYR A 11 -22.67 0.56 3.41
CA TYR A 11 -21.70 1.60 3.04
C TYR A 11 -21.58 1.85 1.53
N THR A 12 -22.28 1.09 0.70
CA THR A 12 -22.19 1.20 -0.76
C THR A 12 -23.53 1.52 -1.39
N VAL A 13 -23.50 2.07 -2.61
CA VAL A 13 -24.72 2.33 -3.38
C VAL A 13 -25.32 1.03 -3.93
N SER A 14 -26.65 0.96 -4.00
CA SER A 14 -27.30 -0.11 -4.78
C SER A 14 -27.21 0.15 -6.30
N SER A 15 -27.57 -0.84 -7.13
CA SER A 15 -27.41 -0.74 -8.59
C SER A 15 -28.11 0.48 -9.19
N ASP A 16 -29.30 0.82 -8.70
CA ASP A 16 -30.18 1.82 -9.29
C ASP A 16 -30.13 3.17 -8.54
N GLU A 17 -29.30 3.26 -7.50
CA GLU A 17 -29.20 4.45 -6.65
C GLU A 17 -28.44 5.58 -7.36
N VAL A 18 -29.12 6.71 -7.52
CA VAL A 18 -28.62 7.88 -8.27
C VAL A 18 -27.67 8.74 -7.42
N THR A 19 -27.89 8.80 -6.10
CA THR A 19 -27.15 9.67 -5.17
C THR A 19 -26.09 8.87 -4.43
N VAL A 20 -24.87 9.40 -4.31
CA VAL A 20 -23.73 8.72 -3.64
C VAL A 20 -23.41 9.40 -2.30
N LYS A 21 -24.43 9.92 -1.63
CA LYS A 21 -24.27 10.66 -0.37
C LYS A 21 -23.99 9.70 0.78
N GLU A 22 -22.91 9.95 1.51
CA GLU A 22 -22.47 9.13 2.66
C GLU A 22 -22.24 7.63 2.32
N LYS A 23 -22.11 7.33 1.04
CA LYS A 23 -21.88 5.98 0.51
C LYS A 23 -20.69 5.98 -0.44
N LEU A 24 -20.15 4.79 -0.67
CA LEU A 24 -19.11 4.52 -1.66
C LEU A 24 -19.75 4.01 -2.96
N LEU A 25 -19.05 4.18 -4.09
CA LEU A 25 -19.47 3.53 -5.34
C LEU A 25 -19.46 2.02 -5.20
N GLY A 26 -18.37 1.46 -4.69
CA GLY A 26 -18.25 0.06 -4.36
C GLY A 26 -17.03 -0.21 -3.49
N ALA A 27 -17.06 -1.37 -2.84
CA ALA A 27 -16.02 -1.84 -1.96
C ALA A 27 -15.92 -3.36 -2.02
N GLY A 28 -14.69 -3.88 -1.92
CA GLY A 28 -14.41 -5.30 -1.75
C GLY A 28 -13.62 -5.54 -0.47
N PHE A 29 -13.90 -6.63 0.24
CA PHE A 29 -13.22 -7.01 1.47
C PHE A 29 -12.90 -8.50 1.48
N VAL A 30 -11.70 -8.84 1.93
CA VAL A 30 -11.23 -10.23 2.06
C VAL A 30 -10.58 -10.44 3.43
N VAL A 31 -10.82 -11.59 4.03
CA VAL A 31 -10.18 -12.10 5.25
C VAL A 31 -9.57 -13.44 4.92
N VAL A 32 -8.31 -13.63 5.28
CA VAL A 32 -7.56 -14.85 4.98
C VAL A 32 -6.80 -15.33 6.20
N ASP A 33 -6.50 -16.62 6.23
CA ASP A 33 -5.43 -17.21 7.02
C ASP A 33 -4.35 -17.78 6.10
N LYS A 34 -3.42 -18.56 6.65
CA LYS A 34 -2.38 -19.25 5.87
C LYS A 34 -2.96 -20.31 4.91
N ASP A 35 -4.10 -20.92 5.22
CA ASP A 35 -4.65 -22.02 4.45
C ASP A 35 -5.61 -21.55 3.35
N GLY A 36 -6.12 -20.31 3.44
CA GLY A 36 -6.81 -19.66 2.34
C GLY A 36 -7.72 -18.52 2.75
N ILE A 37 -8.76 -18.31 1.94
CA ILE A 37 -9.79 -17.28 2.15
C ILE A 37 -10.80 -17.79 3.19
N LEU A 38 -11.00 -17.01 4.24
CA LEU A 38 -12.02 -17.24 5.28
C LEU A 38 -13.32 -16.48 4.98
N TYR A 39 -13.20 -15.31 4.36
CA TYR A 39 -14.30 -14.50 3.88
C TYR A 39 -13.84 -13.69 2.67
N GLU A 40 -14.71 -13.57 1.68
CA GLU A 40 -14.52 -12.69 0.54
C GLU A 40 -15.89 -12.15 0.11
N GLY A 41 -16.01 -10.84 -0.04
CA GLY A 41 -17.25 -10.19 -0.42
C GLY A 41 -17.04 -8.82 -1.04
N ALA A 42 -18.01 -8.38 -1.83
CA ALA A 42 -18.03 -7.04 -2.42
C ALA A 42 -19.47 -6.53 -2.53
N SER A 43 -19.62 -5.21 -2.58
CA SER A 43 -20.90 -4.55 -2.82
C SER A 43 -20.69 -3.24 -3.58
N GLY A 44 -21.74 -2.79 -4.26
CA GLY A 44 -21.75 -1.56 -5.04
C GLY A 44 -21.59 -1.77 -6.53
N ARG A 45 -21.10 -0.73 -7.22
CA ARG A 45 -20.99 -0.65 -8.68
C ARG A 45 -19.71 0.07 -9.10
N LEU A 46 -19.29 -0.15 -10.35
CA LEU A 46 -17.99 0.31 -10.84
C LEU A 46 -17.97 1.76 -11.33
N ALA A 47 -19.13 2.33 -11.67
CA ALA A 47 -19.22 3.68 -12.23
C ALA A 47 -20.36 4.48 -11.61
N PHE A 48 -20.35 5.81 -11.81
CA PHE A 48 -21.42 6.69 -11.32
C PHE A 48 -22.76 6.54 -12.05
N THR A 49 -22.78 6.00 -13.27
CA THR A 49 -24.01 5.74 -14.04
C THR A 49 -24.86 4.64 -13.40
N PRO A 50 -26.10 4.91 -12.94
CA PRO A 50 -26.98 3.87 -12.38
C PRO A 50 -27.13 2.70 -13.34
N GLY A 51 -27.09 1.48 -12.81
CA GLY A 51 -27.09 0.24 -13.59
C GLY A 51 -25.74 -0.14 -14.21
N SER A 52 -24.65 0.60 -13.92
CA SER A 52 -23.29 0.17 -14.29
C SER A 52 -22.95 -1.20 -13.68
N PRO A 53 -22.02 -1.97 -14.26
CA PRO A 53 -21.62 -3.27 -13.74
C PRO A 53 -21.32 -3.25 -12.23
N PRO A 54 -21.66 -4.34 -11.50
CA PRO A 54 -21.46 -4.41 -10.07
C PRO A 54 -19.97 -4.41 -9.71
N PHE A 55 -19.63 -3.84 -8.56
CA PHE A 55 -18.31 -4.04 -7.97
C PHE A 55 -18.25 -5.47 -7.45
N THR A 56 -17.43 -6.30 -8.09
CA THR A 56 -17.16 -7.68 -7.65
C THR A 56 -15.80 -7.76 -6.97
N THR A 57 -15.50 -8.89 -6.32
CA THR A 57 -14.17 -9.11 -5.72
C THR A 57 -13.05 -9.24 -6.76
N HIS A 58 -13.42 -9.37 -8.04
CA HIS A 58 -12.53 -9.33 -9.20
C HIS A 58 -12.46 -7.96 -9.89
N ALA A 59 -13.13 -6.93 -9.35
CA ALA A 59 -13.00 -5.56 -9.84
C ALA A 59 -11.54 -5.09 -9.75
N LEU A 60 -11.04 -4.49 -10.83
CA LEU A 60 -9.67 -3.99 -10.89
C LEU A 60 -9.60 -2.60 -10.26
N VAL A 61 -8.70 -2.46 -9.29
CA VAL A 61 -8.53 -1.23 -8.50
C VAL A 61 -7.06 -0.84 -8.47
N TRP A 62 -6.79 0.46 -8.59
CA TRP A 62 -5.45 0.99 -8.34
C TRP A 62 -5.10 0.90 -6.85
N LEU A 63 -4.05 0.15 -6.52
CA LEU A 63 -3.63 -0.11 -5.14
C LEU A 63 -2.94 1.09 -4.48
N ALA A 64 -2.39 2.00 -5.29
CA ALA A 64 -1.47 3.01 -4.80
C ALA A 64 -0.44 2.37 -3.84
N SER A 65 -0.26 2.93 -2.65
CA SER A 65 0.78 2.50 -1.71
C SER A 65 0.60 1.12 -1.06
N MET A 66 -0.50 0.40 -1.29
CA MET A 66 -0.54 -1.03 -0.97
C MET A 66 0.50 -1.83 -1.79
N THR A 67 0.98 -1.27 -2.92
CA THR A 67 2.09 -1.80 -3.75
C THR A 67 3.40 -2.03 -2.98
N LYS A 68 3.60 -1.32 -1.87
CA LYS A 68 4.83 -1.38 -1.09
C LYS A 68 5.08 -2.76 -0.49
N LEU A 69 4.06 -3.43 0.01
CA LEU A 69 4.23 -4.75 0.62
C LEU A 69 4.67 -5.80 -0.42
N PRO A 70 4.02 -5.96 -1.60
CA PRO A 70 4.55 -6.79 -2.68
C PRO A 70 5.98 -6.43 -3.10
N THR A 71 6.32 -5.14 -3.15
CA THR A 71 7.67 -4.67 -3.50
C THR A 71 8.71 -5.04 -2.43
N ALA A 72 8.36 -4.94 -1.14
CA ALA A 72 9.21 -5.42 -0.06
C ALA A 72 9.43 -6.92 -0.16
N VAL A 73 8.37 -7.71 -0.41
CA VAL A 73 8.49 -9.16 -0.62
C VAL A 73 9.42 -9.47 -1.80
N ALA A 74 9.25 -8.81 -2.94
CA ALA A 74 10.13 -8.99 -4.11
C ALA A 74 11.61 -8.67 -3.80
N ALA A 75 11.88 -7.58 -3.08
CA ALA A 75 13.23 -7.23 -2.67
C ALA A 75 13.82 -8.24 -1.65
N LEU A 76 13.00 -8.73 -0.73
CA LEU A 76 13.40 -9.73 0.26
C LEU A 76 13.59 -11.13 -0.34
N GLN A 77 12.92 -11.46 -1.44
CA GLN A 77 13.24 -12.66 -2.22
C GLN A 77 14.67 -12.62 -2.79
N LEU A 78 15.20 -11.43 -3.12
CA LEU A 78 16.62 -11.29 -3.50
C LEU A 78 17.55 -11.51 -2.30
N VAL A 79 17.12 -11.13 -1.09
CA VAL A 79 17.87 -11.38 0.15
C VAL A 79 17.92 -12.88 0.45
N ASP A 80 16.78 -13.58 0.36
CA ASP A 80 16.70 -15.03 0.54
C ASP A 80 17.58 -15.79 -0.46
N ARG A 81 17.73 -15.27 -1.67
CA ARG A 81 18.58 -15.83 -2.73
C ARG A 81 20.05 -15.41 -2.62
N GLY A 82 20.41 -14.59 -1.63
CA GLY A 82 21.76 -14.08 -1.43
C GLY A 82 22.25 -13.12 -2.53
N LEU A 83 21.33 -12.57 -3.33
CA LEU A 83 21.63 -11.61 -4.41
C LEU A 83 21.71 -10.17 -3.91
N LEU A 84 21.08 -9.90 -2.76
CA LEU A 84 21.02 -8.60 -2.12
C LEU A 84 21.20 -8.80 -0.61
N SER A 85 21.76 -7.80 0.07
CA SER A 85 21.85 -7.78 1.53
C SER A 85 21.08 -6.57 2.06
N MET A 86 20.53 -6.69 3.27
CA MET A 86 19.83 -5.60 3.95
C MET A 86 20.73 -4.37 4.16
N ASP A 87 22.02 -4.58 4.41
CA ASP A 87 22.94 -3.54 4.88
C ASP A 87 24.06 -3.18 3.88
N GLN A 88 24.07 -3.80 2.68
CA GLN A 88 25.07 -3.44 1.68
C GLN A 88 24.82 -2.03 1.12
N ASP A 89 25.90 -1.33 0.78
CA ASP A 89 25.81 -0.01 0.14
C ASP A 89 25.34 -0.15 -1.31
N LEU A 90 24.17 0.40 -1.61
CA LEU A 90 23.53 0.37 -2.92
C LEU A 90 24.02 1.48 -3.87
N ARG A 91 24.78 2.47 -3.39
CA ARG A 91 25.27 3.57 -4.24
C ARG A 91 26.09 3.11 -5.45
N PRO A 92 26.99 2.10 -5.36
CA PRO A 92 27.69 1.57 -6.52
C PRO A 92 26.77 0.85 -7.52
N LEU A 93 25.66 0.26 -7.03
CA LEU A 93 24.67 -0.44 -7.85
C LEU A 93 23.73 0.54 -8.56
N LEU A 94 23.39 1.64 -7.88
CA LEU A 94 22.48 2.68 -8.33
C LEU A 94 23.19 4.05 -8.27
N PRO A 95 24.01 4.41 -9.27
CA PRO A 95 24.76 5.67 -9.25
C PRO A 95 23.89 6.92 -9.12
N GLU A 96 22.69 6.92 -9.69
CA GLU A 96 21.73 8.02 -9.57
C GLU A 96 21.23 8.20 -8.13
N LEU A 97 20.95 7.10 -7.43
CA LEU A 97 20.63 7.11 -6.00
C LEU A 97 21.84 7.57 -5.17
N GLY A 98 23.05 7.15 -5.56
CA GLY A 98 24.28 7.57 -4.92
C GLY A 98 24.66 9.04 -5.11
N ALA A 99 24.09 9.70 -6.12
CA ALA A 99 24.30 11.10 -6.41
C ALA A 99 23.34 12.03 -5.66
N LEU A 100 22.36 11.50 -4.92
CA LEU A 100 21.42 12.32 -4.17
C LEU A 100 22.13 13.12 -3.08
N GLU A 101 21.84 14.42 -3.03
CA GLU A 101 22.34 15.35 -2.01
C GLU A 101 21.28 15.58 -0.92
N ILE A 102 21.72 16.12 0.22
CA ILE A 102 20.87 16.46 1.36
C ILE A 102 20.53 17.96 1.28
N LEU A 103 19.24 18.29 1.30
CA LEU A 103 18.76 19.67 1.35
C LEU A 103 18.85 20.20 2.79
N ARG A 104 19.70 21.21 3.00
CA ARG A 104 19.91 21.88 4.30
C ARG A 104 19.13 23.19 4.44
N GLY A 105 18.32 23.53 3.44
CA GLY A 105 17.51 24.75 3.37
C GLY A 105 17.88 25.61 2.17
N PHE A 106 17.66 26.92 2.28
CA PHE A 106 17.80 27.86 1.17
C PHE A 106 18.50 29.14 1.62
N ARG A 107 19.41 29.67 0.80
CA ARG A 107 20.20 30.87 1.14
C ARG A 107 19.34 32.10 1.38
N THR A 108 18.24 32.24 0.64
CA THR A 108 17.33 33.38 0.71
C THR A 108 15.92 32.91 1.05
N PRO A 109 15.50 32.92 2.33
CA PRO A 109 14.29 32.21 2.77
C PRO A 109 12.96 32.65 2.13
N LYS A 110 12.87 33.83 1.50
CA LYS A 110 11.61 34.45 1.04
C LYS A 110 11.49 34.71 -0.47
N GLU A 111 12.23 34.00 -1.31
CA GLU A 111 12.14 34.19 -2.76
C GLU A 111 10.94 33.48 -3.39
N LYS A 112 10.26 34.17 -4.32
CA LYS A 112 9.10 33.64 -5.06
C LYS A 112 9.48 32.52 -6.03
N ASP A 113 10.71 32.54 -6.54
CA ASP A 113 11.21 31.65 -7.60
C ASP A 113 11.98 30.44 -7.04
N GLY A 114 11.82 30.13 -5.76
CA GLY A 114 12.43 28.96 -5.13
C GLY A 114 13.70 29.26 -4.34
N GLY A 115 14.48 30.31 -4.64
CA GLY A 115 15.73 30.63 -3.95
C GLY A 115 16.79 29.53 -4.02
N GLU A 116 18.06 29.90 -3.89
CA GLU A 116 19.16 28.94 -4.05
C GLU A 116 19.20 27.91 -2.91
N PRO A 117 19.06 26.60 -3.20
CA PRO A 117 19.12 25.55 -2.20
C PRO A 117 20.55 25.37 -1.67
N ILE A 118 20.66 25.02 -0.40
CA ILE A 118 21.91 24.62 0.23
C ILE A 118 21.92 23.09 0.21
N LEU A 119 22.74 22.50 -0.65
CA LEU A 119 22.86 21.05 -0.82
C LEU A 119 24.18 20.57 -0.22
N GLU A 120 24.13 19.43 0.46
CA GLU A 120 25.28 18.74 1.04
C GLU A 120 25.40 17.34 0.41
N PRO A 121 26.60 16.93 -0.08
CA PRO A 121 26.77 15.59 -0.61
C PRO A 121 26.47 14.50 0.43
N ASN A 122 25.68 13.48 0.06
CA ASN A 122 25.51 12.32 0.92
C ASN A 122 26.74 11.41 0.89
N THR A 123 27.45 11.34 2.01
CA THR A 123 28.62 10.46 2.16
C THR A 123 28.31 9.12 2.83
N ARG A 124 27.09 8.93 3.38
CA ARG A 124 26.67 7.71 4.07
C ARG A 124 26.22 6.63 3.09
N PRO A 125 26.41 5.34 3.43
CA PRO A 125 25.81 4.23 2.67
C PRO A 125 24.29 4.36 2.55
N ILE A 126 23.75 3.99 1.40
CA ILE A 126 22.30 3.81 1.21
C ILE A 126 22.05 2.30 1.14
N THR A 127 21.20 1.75 2.00
CA THR A 127 21.00 0.29 2.13
C THR A 127 19.56 -0.10 1.81
N LEU A 128 19.31 -1.39 1.57
CA LEU A 128 17.93 -1.88 1.38
C LEU A 128 17.08 -1.64 2.64
N HIS A 129 17.68 -1.76 3.84
CA HIS A 129 17.01 -1.41 5.09
C HIS A 129 16.46 0.01 5.05
N HIS A 130 17.28 0.99 4.67
CA HIS A 130 16.83 2.39 4.54
C HIS A 130 15.66 2.58 3.56
N LEU A 131 15.66 1.81 2.47
CA LEU A 131 14.59 1.86 1.46
C LEU A 131 13.27 1.32 2.01
N LEU A 132 13.31 0.13 2.61
CA LEU A 132 12.12 -0.57 3.08
C LEU A 132 11.54 0.01 4.38
N THR A 133 12.30 0.80 5.14
CA THR A 133 11.82 1.41 6.39
C THR A 133 11.54 2.91 6.30
N HIS A 134 11.63 3.53 5.11
CA HIS A 134 11.48 4.98 4.94
C HIS A 134 12.49 5.80 5.78
N THR A 135 13.71 5.29 5.97
CA THR A 135 14.78 5.99 6.72
C THR A 135 15.90 6.50 5.81
N LEU A 136 15.69 6.49 4.49
CA LEU A 136 16.60 7.08 3.50
C LEU A 136 16.64 8.62 3.55
N GLY A 137 15.51 9.27 3.88
CA GLY A 137 15.37 10.74 3.83
C GLY A 137 14.69 11.29 2.59
N LEU A 138 14.20 10.43 1.69
CA LEU A 138 13.36 10.84 0.56
C LEU A 138 11.95 11.20 1.01
N SER A 139 11.39 12.26 0.42
CA SER A 139 10.02 12.72 0.64
C SER A 139 9.22 12.72 -0.67
N MET A 140 7.92 13.01 -0.57
CA MET A 140 7.04 13.26 -1.71
C MET A 140 7.00 14.76 -2.03
N ASP A 141 7.04 15.14 -3.31
CA ASP A 141 7.00 16.52 -3.81
C ASP A 141 5.80 17.31 -3.28
N LEU A 142 4.67 16.65 -3.13
CA LEU A 142 3.46 17.20 -2.52
C LEU A 142 3.08 16.27 -1.37
N PRO A 143 2.98 16.76 -0.13
CA PRO A 143 2.84 18.17 0.28
C PRO A 143 4.13 18.90 0.73
N ASP A 144 5.32 18.44 0.35
CA ASP A 144 6.58 18.95 0.90
C ASP A 144 6.99 20.34 0.37
N PRO A 145 6.91 21.41 1.19
CA PRO A 145 7.15 22.76 0.72
C PRO A 145 8.60 22.99 0.29
N ASP A 146 9.56 22.30 0.89
CA ASP A 146 10.98 22.45 0.56
C ASP A 146 11.30 21.75 -0.77
N LEU A 147 10.73 20.57 -1.03
CA LEU A 147 10.87 19.92 -2.34
C LEU A 147 10.14 20.67 -3.46
N MET A 148 8.96 21.24 -3.19
CA MET A 148 8.26 22.13 -4.15
C MET A 148 9.10 23.36 -4.49
N ARG A 149 9.80 23.89 -3.49
CA ARG A 149 10.66 25.05 -3.61
C ARG A 149 11.94 24.72 -4.39
N TRP A 150 12.60 23.61 -4.06
CA TRP A 150 13.75 23.08 -4.81
C TRP A 150 13.39 22.78 -6.27
N SER A 151 12.26 22.11 -6.51
CA SER A 151 11.80 21.75 -7.86
C SER A 151 11.61 22.99 -8.75
N ARG A 152 11.03 24.07 -8.20
CA ARG A 152 10.92 25.35 -8.91
C ARG A 152 12.29 25.95 -9.24
N TYR A 153 13.23 25.93 -8.29
CA TYR A 153 14.57 26.47 -8.50
C TYR A 153 15.33 25.75 -9.62
N VAL A 154 15.28 24.41 -9.65
CA VAL A 154 15.98 23.61 -10.67
C VAL A 154 15.17 23.43 -11.96
N GLY A 155 13.97 24.02 -12.06
CA GLY A 155 13.09 23.88 -13.23
C GLY A 155 12.53 22.46 -13.44
N ARG A 156 12.46 21.64 -12.39
CA ARG A 156 11.92 20.29 -12.44
C ARG A 156 10.38 20.33 -12.52
N THR A 157 9.83 19.67 -13.53
CA THR A 157 8.38 19.58 -13.77
C THR A 157 7.79 18.19 -13.52
N ALA A 158 8.63 17.15 -13.48
CA ALA A 158 8.20 15.80 -13.16
C ALA A 158 7.78 15.72 -11.69
N VAL A 159 6.72 14.97 -11.41
CA VAL A 159 6.23 14.72 -10.04
C VAL A 159 6.27 13.23 -9.73
N ASN A 160 6.19 12.86 -8.45
CA ASN A 160 6.22 11.46 -8.03
C ASN A 160 5.19 10.55 -8.74
N LEU A 161 4.00 11.07 -9.04
CA LEU A 161 2.93 10.32 -9.73
C LEU A 161 3.15 10.15 -11.24
N ASP A 162 4.18 10.79 -11.82
CA ASP A 162 4.55 10.54 -13.21
C ASP A 162 5.25 9.18 -13.39
N TRP A 163 5.68 8.54 -12.29
CA TRP A 163 6.43 7.28 -12.29
C TRP A 163 7.56 7.31 -13.34
N SER A 164 8.45 8.27 -13.14
CA SER A 164 9.63 8.52 -13.95
C SER A 164 10.86 8.66 -13.06
N ARG A 165 12.06 8.46 -13.62
CA ARG A 165 13.30 8.64 -12.85
C ARG A 165 13.43 10.07 -12.33
N ALA A 166 13.07 11.06 -13.16
CA ALA A 166 12.99 12.46 -12.74
C ALA A 166 11.95 12.68 -11.62
N GLY A 167 10.82 11.95 -11.65
CA GLY A 167 9.75 12.01 -10.66
C GLY A 167 10.13 11.51 -9.26
N MET A 168 11.12 10.64 -9.13
CA MET A 168 11.54 10.06 -7.84
C MET A 168 12.93 10.47 -7.37
N THR A 169 13.66 11.24 -8.18
CA THR A 169 15.02 11.71 -7.87
C THR A 169 14.94 13.13 -7.29
N THR A 170 14.82 13.21 -5.97
CA THR A 170 14.78 14.47 -5.19
C THR A 170 15.87 14.47 -4.12
N PRO A 171 16.29 15.65 -3.61
CA PRO A 171 17.20 15.71 -2.47
C PRO A 171 16.63 15.02 -1.22
N LEU A 172 17.52 14.52 -0.39
CA LEU A 172 17.21 13.95 0.92
C LEU A 172 16.99 15.06 1.96
N HIS A 173 16.15 14.83 2.96
CA HIS A 173 16.01 15.74 4.11
C HIS A 173 17.09 15.56 5.18
N PHE A 174 17.62 14.34 5.28
CA PHE A 174 18.61 13.95 6.27
C PHE A 174 19.50 12.83 5.71
N ALA A 175 20.62 12.58 6.36
CA ALA A 175 21.48 11.48 5.94
C ALA A 175 20.79 10.13 6.22
N PRO A 176 20.95 9.11 5.36
CA PRO A 176 20.33 7.81 5.54
C PRO A 176 20.54 7.24 6.96
N GLY A 177 19.44 6.85 7.60
CA GLY A 177 19.41 6.32 8.97
C GLY A 177 19.22 7.37 10.08
N GLU A 178 19.30 8.68 9.80
CA GLU A 178 19.16 9.72 10.84
C GLU A 178 17.70 10.06 11.19
N GLY A 179 16.74 9.64 10.38
CA GLY A 179 15.32 9.95 10.61
C GLY A 179 14.38 9.04 9.83
N TRP A 180 13.08 9.34 9.90
CA TRP A 180 12.00 8.69 9.18
C TRP A 180 11.24 9.73 8.36
N GLN A 181 11.06 9.47 7.07
CA GLN A 181 10.29 10.32 6.15
C GLN A 181 9.67 9.46 5.05
N TYR A 182 8.36 9.57 4.89
CA TYR A 182 7.64 8.87 3.83
C TYR A 182 7.94 9.46 2.45
N GLY A 183 8.26 8.61 1.47
CA GLY A 183 8.66 9.06 0.12
C GLY A 183 8.87 7.90 -0.87
N MET A 184 9.57 8.20 -1.97
CA MET A 184 9.79 7.31 -3.12
C MET A 184 10.86 6.21 -2.91
N ALA A 185 11.08 5.79 -1.66
CA ALA A 185 12.14 4.85 -1.31
C ALA A 185 11.90 3.44 -1.91
N TYR A 186 10.65 3.00 -2.00
CA TYR A 186 10.27 1.70 -2.56
C TYR A 186 10.48 1.61 -4.08
N ASP A 187 10.39 2.74 -4.78
CA ASP A 187 10.68 2.81 -6.21
C ASP A 187 12.18 2.58 -6.48
N TRP A 188 13.05 2.97 -5.55
CA TRP A 188 14.47 2.66 -5.59
C TRP A 188 14.76 1.20 -5.24
N ALA A 189 13.95 0.57 -4.37
CA ALA A 189 14.05 -0.86 -4.11
C ALA A 189 13.69 -1.68 -5.37
N GLY A 190 12.65 -1.25 -6.10
CA GLY A 190 12.33 -1.78 -7.43
C GLY A 190 13.50 -1.60 -8.41
N ALA A 191 14.08 -0.41 -8.50
CA ALA A 191 15.23 -0.17 -9.38
C ALA A 191 16.45 -1.04 -9.04
N ALA A 192 16.74 -1.27 -7.75
CA ALA A 192 17.81 -2.17 -7.33
C ALA A 192 17.56 -3.60 -7.83
N LEU A 193 16.33 -4.08 -7.71
CA LEU A 193 15.90 -5.37 -8.22
C LEU A 193 16.09 -5.45 -9.74
N GLU A 194 15.64 -4.47 -10.50
CA GLU A 194 15.75 -4.45 -11.96
C GLU A 194 17.22 -4.51 -12.41
N VAL A 195 18.09 -3.75 -11.75
CA VAL A 195 19.53 -3.75 -12.07
C VAL A 195 20.17 -5.11 -11.79
N LEU A 196 19.83 -5.77 -10.68
CA LEU A 196 20.41 -7.05 -10.27
C LEU A 196 19.90 -8.24 -11.10
N THR A 197 18.61 -8.23 -11.45
CA THR A 197 17.93 -9.37 -12.10
C THR A 197 17.88 -9.25 -13.62
N LYS A 198 17.93 -8.02 -14.15
CA LYS A 198 17.67 -7.68 -15.57
C LYS A 198 16.22 -7.93 -16.00
N GLU A 199 15.31 -8.12 -15.05
CA GLU A 199 13.87 -8.19 -15.25
C GLU A 199 13.24 -6.87 -14.79
N THR A 200 12.10 -6.48 -15.37
CA THR A 200 11.32 -5.38 -14.76
C THR A 200 10.74 -5.82 -13.42
N LEU A 201 10.36 -4.87 -12.57
CA LEU A 201 9.73 -5.19 -11.27
C LEU A 201 8.48 -6.09 -11.44
N GLY A 202 7.66 -5.79 -12.44
CA GLY A 202 6.46 -6.54 -12.82
C GLY A 202 6.77 -7.92 -13.37
N GLU A 203 7.82 -8.09 -14.17
CA GLU A 203 8.27 -9.41 -14.65
C GLU A 203 8.68 -10.31 -13.47
N TRP A 204 9.49 -9.78 -12.55
CA TRP A 204 9.88 -10.51 -11.35
C TRP A 204 8.67 -10.89 -10.50
N MET A 205 7.79 -9.92 -10.20
CA MET A 205 6.57 -10.18 -9.42
C MET A 205 5.67 -11.19 -10.12
N GLN A 206 5.54 -11.13 -11.44
CA GLN A 206 4.75 -12.10 -12.21
C GLN A 206 5.30 -13.53 -12.03
N GLY A 207 6.62 -13.71 -12.16
CA GLY A 207 7.26 -15.03 -12.07
C GLY A 207 7.36 -15.58 -10.64
N HIS A 208 7.51 -14.71 -9.64
CA HIS A 208 7.89 -15.10 -8.28
C HIS A 208 6.86 -14.80 -7.19
N ILE A 209 5.77 -14.08 -7.51
CA ILE A 209 4.68 -13.80 -6.58
C ILE A 209 3.33 -14.15 -7.23
N PHE A 210 3.00 -13.53 -8.37
CA PHE A 210 1.65 -13.57 -8.91
C PHE A 210 1.30 -14.93 -9.51
N SER A 211 2.09 -15.45 -10.45
CA SER A 211 1.81 -16.76 -11.06
C SER A 211 1.84 -17.92 -10.06
N PRO A 212 2.80 -18.00 -9.12
CA PRO A 212 2.80 -19.05 -8.09
C PRO A 212 1.56 -19.04 -7.19
N LEU A 213 0.99 -17.85 -6.94
CA LEU A 213 -0.20 -17.68 -6.10
C LEU A 213 -1.52 -17.72 -6.88
N GLY A 214 -1.49 -17.68 -8.21
CA GLY A 214 -2.69 -17.58 -9.04
C GLY A 214 -3.31 -16.18 -9.08
N MET A 215 -2.52 -15.12 -8.89
CA MET A 215 -2.95 -13.72 -8.99
C MET A 215 -3.01 -13.30 -10.47
N GLU A 216 -4.04 -13.75 -11.18
CA GLU A 216 -4.18 -13.58 -12.63
C GLU A 216 -4.52 -12.13 -13.05
N ARG A 217 -4.98 -11.29 -12.12
CA ARG A 217 -5.46 -9.93 -12.38
C ARG A 217 -4.72 -8.88 -11.55
N THR A 218 -3.40 -9.05 -11.44
CA THR A 218 -2.52 -8.12 -10.74
C THR A 218 -1.34 -7.71 -11.63
N GLY A 219 -0.99 -6.43 -11.63
CA GLY A 219 0.15 -5.93 -12.40
C GLY A 219 0.21 -4.40 -12.47
N PHE A 220 1.22 -3.87 -13.16
CA PHE A 220 1.48 -2.44 -13.29
C PHE A 220 0.72 -1.77 -14.44
N TRP A 221 0.19 -2.55 -15.38
CA TRP A 221 -0.40 -2.08 -16.63
C TRP A 221 -1.85 -2.55 -16.73
N PRO A 222 -2.85 -1.74 -16.32
CA PRO A 222 -4.24 -2.16 -16.28
C PRO A 222 -4.77 -2.58 -17.66
N GLU A 223 -4.30 -1.96 -18.75
CA GLU A 223 -4.66 -2.37 -20.10
C GLU A 223 -4.23 -3.80 -20.43
N ARG A 224 -3.05 -4.22 -19.96
CA ARG A 224 -2.56 -5.60 -20.15
C ARG A 224 -3.35 -6.59 -19.31
N ILE A 225 -3.69 -6.23 -18.07
CA ILE A 225 -4.51 -7.06 -17.16
C ILE A 225 -5.91 -7.31 -17.75
N LEU A 226 -6.49 -6.28 -18.37
CA LEU A 226 -7.82 -6.34 -18.98
C LEU A 226 -7.81 -6.93 -20.40
N GLY A 227 -6.66 -7.40 -20.90
CA GLY A 227 -6.54 -7.99 -22.23
C GLY A 227 -6.79 -7.01 -23.39
N LYS A 228 -6.57 -5.71 -23.17
CA LYS A 228 -6.79 -4.68 -24.20
C LYS A 228 -5.69 -4.74 -25.27
N GLY A 229 -5.99 -5.45 -26.36
CA GLY A 229 -5.33 -5.27 -27.66
C GLY A 229 -5.96 -4.12 -28.46
N GLU A 230 -5.64 -4.02 -29.77
CA GLU A 230 -6.19 -3.02 -30.70
C GLU A 230 -7.72 -3.10 -30.89
N GLU A 231 -8.38 -4.19 -30.45
CA GLU A 231 -9.80 -4.48 -30.69
C GLU A 231 -10.75 -4.08 -29.53
N GLY A 232 -10.24 -3.43 -28.48
CA GLY A 232 -11.01 -3.08 -27.28
C GLY A 232 -11.03 -4.23 -26.26
N GLY A 233 -11.07 -3.90 -24.97
CA GLY A 233 -11.18 -4.89 -23.89
C GLY A 233 -12.12 -4.40 -22.79
N ASP A 234 -12.26 -5.19 -21.73
CA ASP A 234 -13.27 -4.99 -20.67
C ASP A 234 -13.01 -3.71 -19.85
N ASP A 235 -13.49 -2.56 -20.35
CA ASP A 235 -13.66 -1.34 -19.55
C ASP A 235 -14.62 -1.57 -18.36
N ASP A 236 -15.44 -2.61 -18.44
CA ASP A 236 -16.49 -2.97 -17.47
C ASP A 236 -15.97 -3.59 -16.16
N MET A 237 -14.65 -3.62 -15.93
CA MET A 237 -14.02 -4.19 -14.73
C MET A 237 -13.15 -3.20 -13.97
N LEU A 238 -12.79 -2.05 -14.57
CA LEU A 238 -11.99 -1.02 -13.92
C LEU A 238 -12.89 -0.08 -13.14
N LEU A 239 -12.60 0.10 -11.86
CA LEU A 239 -13.32 1.04 -11.01
C LEU A 239 -13.04 2.50 -11.41
N GLU A 240 -14.10 3.29 -11.59
CA GLU A 240 -13.98 4.74 -11.76
C GLU A 240 -13.44 5.40 -10.48
N PHE A 241 -12.53 6.37 -10.63
CA PHE A 241 -12.09 7.18 -9.51
C PHE A 241 -13.23 8.08 -9.00
N ALA A 242 -13.51 7.95 -7.71
CA ALA A 242 -14.50 8.76 -7.01
C ALA A 242 -13.81 9.81 -6.13
N PHE A 243 -14.23 11.07 -6.25
CA PHE A 243 -13.64 12.20 -5.53
C PHE A 243 -14.63 12.83 -4.56
N SER A 244 -14.21 13.09 -3.32
CA SER A 244 -15.02 13.76 -2.28
C SER A 244 -14.64 15.24 -2.08
N ALA A 245 -14.13 15.91 -3.11
CA ALA A 245 -13.75 17.33 -3.07
C ALA A 245 -14.26 18.07 -4.33
N GLU A 246 -14.72 19.31 -4.16
CA GLU A 246 -15.38 20.10 -5.22
C GLU A 246 -14.52 20.29 -6.49
N ASP A 247 -13.17 20.27 -6.35
CA ASP A 247 -12.21 20.54 -7.44
C ASP A 247 -11.14 19.42 -7.64
N GLY A 248 -11.41 18.18 -7.19
CA GLY A 248 -10.43 17.08 -7.27
C GLY A 248 -9.31 17.15 -6.21
N ILE A 249 -8.05 16.86 -6.57
CA ILE A 249 -6.90 16.82 -5.60
C ILE A 249 -6.55 18.21 -5.04
N LYS A 250 -6.86 19.30 -5.76
CA LYS A 250 -6.51 20.66 -5.31
C LYS A 250 -7.45 21.09 -4.19
N GLY A 251 -6.90 21.23 -2.97
CA GLY A 251 -7.66 21.66 -1.79
C GLY A 251 -8.12 20.53 -0.86
N ALA A 252 -7.46 19.36 -0.92
CA ALA A 252 -7.72 18.12 -0.18
C ALA A 252 -7.77 18.25 1.36
N ARG A 253 -8.78 18.95 1.88
CA ARG A 253 -9.31 18.64 3.20
C ARG A 253 -10.41 17.61 3.00
N PRO A 254 -10.34 16.44 3.67
CA PRO A 254 -11.47 15.52 3.71
C PRO A 254 -12.67 16.31 4.25
N TYR A 255 -13.67 16.55 3.40
CA TYR A 255 -14.95 17.03 3.88
C TYR A 255 -15.72 15.80 4.35
N PRO A 256 -16.03 15.67 5.65
CA PRO A 256 -16.61 14.45 6.21
C PRO A 256 -17.95 14.05 5.57
N ASP A 257 -18.61 14.97 4.86
CA ASP A 257 -19.96 14.80 4.30
C ASP A 257 -20.05 15.14 2.79
N ALA A 258 -18.91 15.24 2.09
CA ALA A 258 -18.93 15.55 0.65
C ALA A 258 -19.39 14.33 -0.16
N GLU A 259 -20.40 14.54 -1.00
CA GLU A 259 -20.87 13.56 -1.96
C GLU A 259 -19.76 13.22 -2.96
N LEU A 260 -19.61 11.93 -3.25
CA LEU A 260 -18.64 11.47 -4.25
C LEU A 260 -19.06 11.94 -5.65
N ARG A 261 -18.07 12.34 -6.45
CA ARG A 261 -18.25 12.77 -7.84
C ARG A 261 -17.26 12.07 -8.76
N PRO A 262 -17.61 11.86 -10.04
CA PRO A 262 -16.64 11.38 -11.02
C PRO A 262 -15.51 12.40 -11.17
N GLY A 263 -14.30 11.91 -11.44
CA GLY A 263 -13.17 12.78 -11.76
C GLY A 263 -12.23 12.17 -12.78
N THR A 264 -11.28 12.99 -13.25
CA THR A 264 -10.28 12.54 -14.22
C THR A 264 -9.25 11.64 -13.53
N SER A 265 -8.82 10.59 -14.23
CA SER A 265 -7.69 9.79 -13.77
C SER A 265 -6.47 10.69 -13.58
N ILE A 266 -5.83 10.53 -12.43
CA ILE A 266 -4.60 11.24 -12.03
C ILE A 266 -3.35 10.47 -12.44
N LEU A 267 -3.54 9.26 -13.00
CA LEU A 267 -2.48 8.35 -13.38
C LEU A 267 -2.10 8.56 -14.84
N ARG A 268 -0.81 8.42 -15.12
CA ARG A 268 -0.31 8.42 -16.50
C ARG A 268 -0.60 7.06 -17.13
N LYS A 269 -1.18 7.06 -18.33
CA LYS A 269 -1.37 5.83 -19.14
C LYS A 269 -0.05 5.21 -19.59
N GLN A 270 0.97 6.06 -19.75
CA GLN A 270 2.33 5.63 -20.08
C GLN A 270 3.26 6.21 -19.02
N HIS A 271 4.12 5.36 -18.49
CA HIS A 271 5.12 5.72 -17.50
C HIS A 271 6.45 5.05 -17.85
N GLU A 272 7.55 5.66 -17.40
CA GLU A 272 8.90 5.20 -17.70
C GLU A 272 9.27 3.97 -16.86
N MET A 273 8.72 3.85 -15.65
CA MET A 273 9.06 2.80 -14.69
C MET A 273 7.83 2.20 -14.03
N GLU A 274 7.96 0.96 -13.58
CA GLU A 274 6.98 0.28 -12.74
C GLU A 274 7.18 0.72 -11.28
N SER A 275 6.28 1.57 -10.78
CA SER A 275 6.44 2.20 -9.45
C SER A 275 6.26 1.18 -8.32
N GLY A 276 7.36 0.72 -7.71
CA GLY A 276 7.32 -0.11 -6.50
C GLY A 276 6.67 0.59 -5.29
N GLY A 277 6.55 1.92 -5.33
CA GLY A 277 5.86 2.69 -4.31
C GLY A 277 4.35 2.76 -4.47
N ALA A 278 3.81 2.68 -5.69
CA ALA A 278 2.41 3.01 -5.95
C ALA A 278 1.78 2.43 -7.23
N GLY A 279 2.47 1.62 -8.02
CA GLY A 279 2.10 1.34 -9.40
C GLY A 279 1.15 0.17 -9.64
N LEU A 280 0.87 -0.69 -8.65
CA LEU A 280 0.07 -1.89 -8.89
C LEU A 280 -1.43 -1.57 -9.03
N PHE A 281 -2.06 -2.33 -9.91
CA PHE A 281 -3.49 -2.60 -9.94
C PHE A 281 -3.71 -4.05 -9.54
N SER A 282 -4.79 -4.33 -8.82
CA SER A 282 -5.12 -5.66 -8.32
C SER A 282 -6.62 -5.78 -8.09
N THR A 283 -7.06 -6.99 -7.81
CA THR A 283 -8.40 -7.30 -7.30
C THR A 283 -8.37 -7.60 -5.81
N THR A 284 -9.54 -7.58 -5.17
CA THR A 284 -9.69 -8.02 -3.77
C THR A 284 -9.28 -9.48 -3.61
N HIS A 285 -9.68 -10.33 -4.57
CA HIS A 285 -9.35 -11.75 -4.61
C HIS A 285 -7.84 -11.99 -4.63
N ASP A 286 -7.15 -11.44 -5.63
CA ASP A 286 -5.71 -11.65 -5.84
C ASP A 286 -4.89 -11.18 -4.63
N TYR A 287 -5.24 -10.04 -4.04
CA TYR A 287 -4.51 -9.54 -2.88
C TYR A 287 -4.78 -10.38 -1.63
N GLY A 288 -5.96 -11.02 -1.52
CA GLY A 288 -6.22 -12.06 -0.53
C GLY A 288 -5.28 -13.26 -0.70
N LEU A 289 -5.10 -13.74 -1.93
CA LEU A 289 -4.13 -14.82 -2.24
C LEU A 289 -2.70 -14.43 -1.86
N PHE A 290 -2.31 -13.18 -2.12
CA PHE A 290 -1.02 -12.63 -1.71
C PHE A 290 -0.83 -12.67 -0.19
N LEU A 291 -1.78 -12.12 0.57
CA LEU A 291 -1.69 -12.08 2.04
C LEU A 291 -1.67 -13.49 2.63
N SER A 292 -2.49 -14.40 2.11
CA SER A 292 -2.52 -15.81 2.52
C SER A 292 -1.17 -16.51 2.23
N GLY A 293 -0.60 -16.30 1.04
CA GLY A 293 0.73 -16.81 0.67
C GLY A 293 1.87 -16.27 1.52
N LEU A 294 1.78 -15.00 1.94
CA LEU A 294 2.75 -14.41 2.86
C LEU A 294 2.63 -15.05 4.25
N LEU A 295 1.43 -15.27 4.76
CA LEU A 295 1.21 -15.97 6.03
C LEU A 295 1.72 -17.42 5.98
N ARG A 296 1.56 -18.13 4.86
CA ARG A 296 2.13 -19.49 4.66
C ARG A 296 3.65 -19.55 4.81
N SER A 297 4.33 -18.43 4.58
CA SER A 297 5.80 -18.36 4.71
C SER A 297 6.28 -18.55 6.15
N SER A 298 5.38 -18.52 7.15
CA SER A 298 5.68 -18.88 8.54
C SER A 298 5.88 -20.39 8.76
N GLY A 299 5.54 -21.23 7.78
CA GLY A 299 5.63 -22.68 7.85
C GLY A 299 4.39 -23.34 8.47
N PRO A 300 4.45 -24.66 8.73
CA PRO A 300 3.33 -25.39 9.33
C PRO A 300 3.09 -24.90 10.77
N SER A 301 1.95 -24.27 11.02
CA SER A 301 1.48 -23.93 12.37
C SER A 301 0.32 -24.83 12.79
N PRO A 302 0.28 -25.32 14.04
CA PRO A 302 -0.88 -26.03 14.60
C PRO A 302 -2.09 -25.11 14.88
N SER A 303 -1.95 -23.80 14.69
CA SER A 303 -2.97 -22.79 15.03
C SER A 303 -3.87 -22.37 13.86
N SER A 304 -3.97 -23.20 12.81
CA SER A 304 -4.97 -22.93 11.77
C SER A 304 -6.37 -23.01 12.35
N ILE A 305 -7.20 -22.01 12.04
CA ILE A 305 -8.62 -22.04 12.38
C ILE A 305 -9.36 -22.97 11.40
N SER A 306 -8.88 -23.10 10.18
CA SER A 306 -9.38 -24.05 9.20
C SER A 306 -8.87 -25.46 9.53
N GLY A 307 -9.59 -26.17 10.41
CA GLY A 307 -9.43 -27.62 10.61
C GLY A 307 -9.89 -28.48 9.42
N GLY A 308 -10.12 -27.88 8.25
CA GLY A 308 -10.61 -28.52 7.03
C GLY A 308 -9.52 -28.71 5.99
N GLU A 309 -9.79 -29.55 4.97
CA GLU A 309 -8.91 -29.64 3.80
C GLU A 309 -8.63 -28.23 3.24
N PRO A 310 -7.41 -27.96 2.75
CA PRO A 310 -7.06 -26.67 2.16
C PRO A 310 -8.16 -26.24 1.20
N HIS A 311 -8.84 -25.13 1.49
CA HIS A 311 -9.76 -24.52 0.55
C HIS A 311 -8.92 -23.87 -0.55
N THR A 312 -8.37 -24.71 -1.42
CA THR A 312 -7.53 -24.30 -2.52
C THR A 312 -8.21 -24.73 -3.81
N GLY A 313 -8.72 -23.75 -4.55
CA GLY A 313 -8.40 -23.73 -5.97
C GLY A 313 -6.88 -23.86 -6.13
N PRO A 314 -6.37 -24.46 -7.22
CA PRO A 314 -5.03 -25.03 -7.29
C PRO A 314 -3.93 -24.00 -6.98
N THR A 315 -3.48 -23.94 -5.73
CA THR A 315 -2.27 -23.20 -5.38
C THR A 315 -1.09 -24.06 -5.82
N ARG A 316 -0.37 -23.62 -6.85
CA ARG A 316 0.81 -24.34 -7.38
C ARG A 316 2.08 -24.11 -6.54
N GLN A 317 1.93 -23.53 -5.35
CA GLN A 317 3.05 -22.99 -4.59
C GLN A 317 3.63 -24.06 -3.66
N GLU A 318 4.69 -24.73 -4.11
CA GLU A 318 5.45 -25.70 -3.28
C GLU A 318 6.44 -24.99 -2.32
N GLU A 319 6.91 -23.78 -2.66
CA GLU A 319 7.89 -23.01 -1.88
C GLU A 319 7.29 -21.75 -1.25
N PRO A 320 7.69 -21.37 -0.02
CA PRO A 320 7.19 -20.16 0.63
C PRO A 320 7.62 -18.89 -0.13
N LEU A 321 6.83 -17.81 -0.05
CA LEU A 321 7.19 -16.53 -0.69
C LEU A 321 8.48 -15.94 -0.13
N LEU A 322 8.70 -16.13 1.18
CA LEU A 322 9.90 -15.75 1.90
C LEU A 322 10.34 -16.90 2.80
N GLN A 323 11.64 -16.99 3.10
CA GLN A 323 12.11 -17.88 4.16
C GLN A 323 11.51 -17.44 5.52
N PRO A 324 11.23 -18.37 6.46
CA PRO A 324 10.62 -18.03 7.74
C PRO A 324 11.38 -16.97 8.55
N GLY A 325 12.72 -16.98 8.48
CA GLY A 325 13.56 -15.96 9.12
C GLY A 325 13.37 -14.57 8.52
N THR A 326 13.20 -14.50 7.20
CA THR A 326 12.98 -13.25 6.45
C THR A 326 11.57 -12.72 6.66
N LEU A 327 10.55 -13.60 6.73
CA LEU A 327 9.21 -13.21 7.17
C LEU A 327 9.24 -12.63 8.59
N THR A 328 9.97 -13.29 9.50
CA THR A 328 10.13 -12.79 10.88
C THR A 328 10.75 -11.39 10.88
N GLN A 329 11.78 -11.15 10.07
CA GLN A 329 12.40 -9.84 9.94
C GLN A 329 11.43 -8.80 9.36
N LEU A 330 10.64 -9.15 8.35
CA LEU A 330 9.61 -8.28 7.76
C LEU A 330 8.61 -7.79 8.80
N LEU A 331 8.21 -8.68 9.72
CA LEU A 331 7.24 -8.42 10.80
C LEU A 331 7.90 -7.97 12.12
N THR A 332 9.17 -7.56 12.10
CA THR A 332 9.87 -7.06 13.28
C THR A 332 9.94 -5.53 13.27
N PRO A 333 9.70 -4.84 14.40
CA PRO A 333 9.94 -3.41 14.56
C PRO A 333 11.37 -2.99 14.17
N GLN A 334 11.53 -2.04 13.22
CA GLN A 334 12.83 -1.67 12.66
C GLN A 334 13.38 -0.32 13.14
N LEU A 335 12.54 0.54 13.75
CA LEU A 335 12.92 1.94 13.99
C LEU A 335 13.60 2.16 15.34
N THR A 336 14.65 2.99 15.31
CA THR A 336 15.22 3.59 16.50
C THR A 336 14.21 4.54 17.18
N PRO A 337 14.37 4.87 18.48
CA PRO A 337 13.44 5.77 19.16
C PRO A 337 13.23 7.14 18.49
N PRO A 338 14.27 7.84 17.96
CA PRO A 338 14.06 9.10 17.25
C PRO A 338 13.27 8.95 15.94
N GLN A 339 13.56 7.92 15.15
CA GLN A 339 12.83 7.62 13.90
C GLN A 339 11.37 7.29 14.19
N ARG A 340 11.11 6.50 15.24
CA ARG A 340 9.76 6.17 15.71
C ARG A 340 8.98 7.42 16.09
N ALA A 341 9.57 8.34 16.85
CA ALA A 341 8.91 9.58 17.24
C ALA A 341 8.53 10.43 16.02
N GLN A 342 9.35 10.43 14.96
CA GLN A 342 9.03 11.11 13.70
C GLN A 342 7.89 10.41 12.94
N LEU A 343 7.88 9.07 12.89
CA LEU A 343 6.77 8.29 12.36
C LEU A 343 5.46 8.59 13.11
N GLU A 344 5.48 8.52 14.44
CA GLU A 344 4.30 8.80 15.29
C GLU A 344 3.81 10.23 15.07
N SER A 345 4.71 11.20 14.95
CA SER A 345 4.35 12.58 14.59
C SER A 345 3.71 12.69 13.21
N ALA A 346 4.18 11.92 12.22
CA ALA A 346 3.61 11.91 10.88
C ALA A 346 2.21 11.27 10.88
N VAL A 347 2.03 10.17 11.60
CA VAL A 347 0.71 9.53 11.78
C VAL A 347 -0.24 10.47 12.51
N ALA A 348 0.18 11.13 13.58
CA ALA A 348 -0.64 12.12 14.30
C ALA A 348 -1.03 13.30 13.40
N GLY A 349 -0.11 13.78 12.56
CA GLY A 349 -0.35 14.87 11.60
C GLY A 349 -1.37 14.52 10.51
N PHE A 350 -1.55 13.24 10.20
CA PHE A 350 -2.53 12.77 9.20
C PHE A 350 -3.22 11.47 9.61
N GLN A 351 -3.78 11.45 10.82
CA GLN A 351 -4.31 10.24 11.44
C GLN A 351 -5.43 9.60 10.61
N VAL A 352 -6.36 10.40 10.09
CA VAL A 352 -7.48 9.92 9.27
C VAL A 352 -7.02 9.14 8.04
N GLY A 353 -5.82 9.43 7.51
CA GLY A 353 -5.22 8.69 6.41
C GLY A 353 -4.39 7.50 6.90
N LEU A 354 -3.36 7.77 7.69
CA LEU A 354 -2.29 6.81 8.00
C LEU A 354 -2.59 5.84 9.13
N GLY A 355 -3.57 6.14 9.99
CA GLY A 355 -3.90 5.29 11.13
C GLY A 355 -5.26 5.63 11.76
N PRO A 356 -6.35 5.63 10.99
CA PRO A 356 -7.69 5.92 11.53
C PRO A 356 -8.15 4.91 12.59
N GLU A 357 -7.55 3.73 12.63
CA GLU A 357 -7.81 2.71 13.65
C GLU A 357 -7.18 3.00 15.02
N PHE A 358 -6.18 3.88 15.08
CA PHE A 358 -5.50 4.20 16.34
C PHE A 358 -6.25 5.29 17.11
N PRO A 359 -6.35 5.19 18.44
CA PRO A 359 -6.89 6.25 19.30
C PRO A 359 -6.17 7.58 19.09
N ALA A 360 -6.92 8.69 19.12
CA ALA A 360 -6.38 10.03 18.92
C ALA A 360 -5.60 10.59 20.12
N ASP A 361 -5.72 9.96 21.29
CA ASP A 361 -4.96 10.34 22.50
C ASP A 361 -3.50 9.87 22.46
N GLY A 362 -3.10 9.11 21.43
CA GLY A 362 -1.72 8.72 21.18
C GLY A 362 -1.22 7.61 22.10
N ASP A 363 -2.11 6.89 22.78
CA ASP A 363 -1.76 5.83 23.75
C ASP A 363 -1.39 4.49 23.09
N ILE A 364 -0.95 4.52 21.83
CA ILE A 364 -0.46 3.34 21.10
C ILE A 364 0.91 3.63 20.55
N ARG A 365 1.88 2.85 21.01
CA ARG A 365 3.22 2.84 20.46
C ARG A 365 3.21 2.26 19.06
N LEU A 366 3.80 2.99 18.12
CA LEU A 366 3.95 2.56 16.73
C LEU A 366 5.40 2.16 16.44
N ASP A 367 5.58 1.49 15.30
CA ASP A 367 6.88 1.22 14.68
C ASP A 367 6.68 0.99 13.17
N TYR A 368 7.73 0.63 12.45
CA TYR A 368 7.66 0.29 11.03
C TYR A 368 8.39 -1.02 10.77
N GLY A 369 7.75 -1.95 10.06
CA GLY A 369 8.34 -3.20 9.57
C GLY A 369 8.95 -3.04 8.18
N LEU A 370 9.40 -4.12 7.55
CA LEU A 370 9.89 -4.06 6.16
C LEU A 370 8.70 -4.13 5.18
N GLY A 371 7.84 -3.12 5.18
CA GLY A 371 6.64 -3.12 4.31
C GLY A 371 5.49 -2.24 4.77
N GLY A 372 5.43 -1.89 6.06
CA GLY A 372 4.27 -1.20 6.62
C GLY A 372 4.42 -0.74 8.06
N LEU A 373 3.41 0.00 8.51
CA LEU A 373 3.27 0.50 9.88
C LEU A 373 2.94 -0.66 10.82
N MET A 374 3.49 -0.62 12.02
CA MET A 374 3.22 -1.62 13.04
C MET A 374 2.60 -0.98 14.28
N ASN A 375 1.57 -1.61 14.84
CA ASN A 375 1.14 -1.31 16.20
C ASN A 375 1.88 -2.21 17.18
N VAL A 376 2.71 -1.64 18.05
CA VAL A 376 3.47 -2.39 19.05
C VAL A 376 2.54 -2.78 20.21
N ASP A 377 1.60 -1.91 20.54
CA ASP A 377 0.55 -2.20 21.53
C ASP A 377 -0.70 -2.76 20.84
N GLY A 378 -1.55 -3.45 21.60
CA GLY A 378 -2.78 -4.07 21.10
C GLY A 378 -3.94 -3.08 20.98
N LEU A 379 -4.83 -3.30 20.00
CA LEU A 379 -6.04 -2.51 19.83
C LEU A 379 -7.25 -3.22 20.48
N PRO A 380 -7.97 -2.59 21.42
CA PRO A 380 -9.14 -3.22 22.05
C PRO A 380 -10.21 -3.65 21.03
N GLY A 381 -10.57 -4.94 21.04
CA GLY A 381 -11.59 -5.51 20.16
C GLY A 381 -11.21 -5.61 18.68
N LYS A 382 -9.92 -5.49 18.36
CA LYS A 382 -9.36 -5.45 17.01
C LYS A 382 -8.08 -6.30 16.93
N ARG A 383 -7.25 -6.06 15.90
CA ARG A 383 -5.98 -6.74 15.68
C ARG A 383 -5.00 -6.58 16.85
N HIS A 384 -4.19 -7.61 17.07
CA HIS A 384 -3.33 -7.72 18.23
C HIS A 384 -2.04 -6.89 18.10
N ALA A 385 -1.31 -6.79 19.21
CA ALA A 385 0.04 -6.21 19.24
C ALA A 385 0.98 -6.91 18.24
N GLY A 386 1.86 -6.13 17.60
CA GLY A 386 2.76 -6.63 16.55
C GLY A 386 2.09 -6.80 15.18
N SER A 387 0.83 -6.41 15.02
CA SER A 387 0.20 -6.39 13.69
C SER A 387 0.83 -5.32 12.80
N MET A 388 0.90 -5.60 11.50
CA MET A 388 1.40 -4.69 10.48
C MET A 388 0.25 -4.26 9.56
N THR A 389 0.25 -3.01 9.12
CA THR A 389 -0.78 -2.41 8.27
C THR A 389 -0.16 -1.41 7.28
N TRP A 390 -0.85 -1.16 6.18
CA TRP A 390 -0.62 0.04 5.38
C TRP A 390 -1.87 0.38 4.56
N SER A 391 -1.84 1.52 3.89
CA SER A 391 -2.93 2.00 3.05
C SER A 391 -2.48 2.57 1.71
N GLY A 392 -3.40 2.61 0.77
CA GLY A 392 -3.27 3.24 -0.53
C GLY A 392 -3.94 4.61 -0.56
N MET A 393 -3.46 5.48 -1.44
CA MET A 393 -4.04 6.82 -1.65
C MET A 393 -5.51 6.76 -2.07
N SER A 394 -5.93 5.71 -2.77
CA SER A 394 -7.30 5.36 -3.16
C SER A 394 -8.17 4.82 -2.00
N ASN A 395 -7.72 4.96 -0.74
CA ASN A 395 -8.37 4.45 0.48
C ASN A 395 -8.49 2.92 0.57
N GLY A 396 -7.74 2.15 -0.23
CA GLY A 396 -7.50 0.73 0.04
C GLY A 396 -6.62 0.54 1.28
N ARG A 397 -6.80 -0.56 2.03
CA ARG A 397 -6.08 -0.84 3.29
C ARG A 397 -5.88 -2.34 3.48
N TRP A 398 -4.84 -2.75 4.21
CA TRP A 398 -4.65 -4.15 4.62
C TRP A 398 -4.05 -4.23 6.03
N TRP A 399 -4.28 -5.35 6.73
CA TRP A 399 -3.51 -5.72 7.92
C TRP A 399 -3.03 -7.17 7.88
N LEU A 400 -1.95 -7.43 8.62
CA LEU A 400 -1.41 -8.75 8.96
C LEU A 400 -1.33 -8.81 10.49
N ASP A 401 -2.05 -9.75 11.12
CA ASP A 401 -1.96 -10.05 12.55
C ASP A 401 -1.24 -11.40 12.75
N PRO A 402 0.07 -11.37 13.03
CA PRO A 402 0.84 -12.60 13.19
C PRO A 402 0.48 -13.39 14.45
N GLN A 403 -0.18 -12.78 15.45
CA GLN A 403 -0.58 -13.52 16.66
C GLN A 403 -1.76 -14.44 16.37
N THR A 404 -2.72 -13.97 15.58
CA THR A 404 -3.89 -14.76 15.21
C THR A 404 -3.69 -15.55 13.92
N GLY A 405 -2.69 -15.20 13.12
CA GLY A 405 -2.48 -15.77 11.79
C GLY A 405 -3.51 -15.29 10.78
N ILE A 406 -4.09 -14.10 11.01
CA ILE A 406 -5.17 -13.51 10.20
C ILE A 406 -4.66 -12.30 9.45
N ALA A 407 -5.08 -12.18 8.20
CA ALA A 407 -4.88 -11.00 7.39
C ALA A 407 -6.18 -10.57 6.72
N ALA A 408 -6.28 -9.30 6.39
CA ALA A 408 -7.42 -8.80 5.62
C ALA A 408 -7.05 -7.61 4.75
N ALA A 409 -7.85 -7.36 3.73
CA ALA A 409 -7.73 -6.18 2.90
C ALA A 409 -9.09 -5.61 2.47
N LEU A 410 -9.17 -4.28 2.45
CA LEU A 410 -10.29 -3.49 1.94
C LEU A 410 -9.85 -2.78 0.65
N PHE A 411 -10.68 -2.87 -0.38
CA PHE A 411 -10.48 -2.28 -1.70
C PHE A 411 -11.54 -1.23 -1.97
N THR A 412 -11.11 -0.01 -2.27
CA THR A 412 -11.97 1.11 -2.69
C THR A 412 -11.23 1.96 -3.73
N GLY A 413 -11.94 2.85 -4.43
CA GLY A 413 -11.39 3.76 -5.46
C GLY A 413 -11.59 5.22 -5.13
N VAL A 414 -11.51 5.58 -3.84
CA VAL A 414 -11.94 6.90 -3.35
C VAL A 414 -10.76 7.81 -3.08
N LEU A 415 -10.88 9.07 -3.47
CA LEU A 415 -9.92 10.15 -3.21
C LEU A 415 -10.63 11.36 -2.58
N PRO A 416 -9.95 12.18 -1.76
CA PRO A 416 -8.58 11.99 -1.27
C PRO A 416 -8.50 10.88 -0.20
N HIS A 417 -7.26 10.49 0.11
CA HIS A 417 -6.97 9.54 1.20
C HIS A 417 -7.51 10.06 2.54
N GLY A 418 -7.97 9.14 3.40
CA GLY A 418 -8.57 9.46 4.69
C GLY A 418 -10.05 9.84 4.61
N ASN A 419 -10.77 9.26 3.65
CA ASN A 419 -12.21 9.47 3.50
C ASN A 419 -12.97 8.92 4.73
N ALA A 420 -13.87 9.74 5.29
CA ALA A 420 -14.56 9.41 6.53
C ALA A 420 -15.49 8.19 6.41
N VAL A 421 -16.16 8.01 5.27
CA VAL A 421 -17.04 6.85 5.02
C VAL A 421 -16.22 5.57 4.98
N VAL A 422 -15.08 5.60 4.27
CA VAL A 422 -14.16 4.44 4.21
C VAL A 422 -13.59 4.10 5.59
N ASN A 423 -13.25 5.11 6.40
CA ASN A 423 -12.72 4.88 7.74
C ASN A 423 -13.75 4.24 8.68
N ARG A 424 -15.03 4.62 8.59
CA ARG A 424 -16.09 3.97 9.36
C ARG A 424 -16.33 2.52 8.90
N LEU A 425 -16.38 2.31 7.58
CA LEU A 425 -16.46 0.97 6.99
C LEU A 425 -15.32 0.07 7.49
N TRP A 426 -14.08 0.57 7.44
CA TRP A 426 -12.90 -0.15 7.91
C TRP A 426 -12.98 -0.54 9.39
N ASP A 427 -13.39 0.39 10.25
CA ASP A 427 -13.55 0.15 11.69
C ASP A 427 -14.60 -0.92 12.01
N GLU A 428 -15.76 -0.88 11.33
CA GLU A 428 -16.82 -1.86 11.51
C GLU A 428 -16.42 -3.25 10.99
N LEU A 429 -15.78 -3.32 9.82
CA LEU A 429 -15.28 -4.58 9.26
C LEU A 429 -14.24 -5.21 10.18
N GLU A 430 -13.25 -4.45 10.65
CA GLU A 430 -12.22 -4.96 11.55
C GLU A 430 -12.82 -5.50 12.86
N LYS A 431 -13.73 -4.75 13.49
CA LYS A 431 -14.44 -5.21 14.70
C LYS A 431 -15.26 -6.47 14.43
N ALA A 432 -15.91 -6.58 13.27
CA ALA A 432 -16.68 -7.76 12.90
C ALA A 432 -15.81 -8.99 12.64
N VAL A 433 -14.59 -8.81 12.12
CA VAL A 433 -13.63 -9.92 11.98
C VAL A 433 -13.28 -10.51 13.34
N TYR A 434 -12.80 -9.68 14.28
CA TYR A 434 -12.31 -10.16 15.57
C TYR A 434 -13.43 -10.49 16.57
N GLY A 435 -14.55 -9.78 16.50
CA GLY A 435 -15.68 -9.92 17.43
C GLY A 435 -16.71 -10.97 17.04
N ASP A 436 -16.82 -11.31 15.75
CA ASP A 436 -17.87 -12.20 15.26
C ASP A 436 -17.29 -13.35 14.41
N LEU A 437 -16.57 -13.07 13.31
CA LEU A 437 -16.11 -14.09 12.37
C LEU A 437 -15.14 -15.09 13.02
N LEU A 438 -14.07 -14.61 13.68
CA LEU A 438 -13.07 -15.50 14.26
C LEU A 438 -13.64 -16.35 15.42
N PRO A 439 -14.47 -15.81 16.34
CA PRO A 439 -15.18 -16.63 17.31
C PRO A 439 -16.08 -17.71 16.67
N GLU A 440 -16.87 -17.35 15.66
CA GLU A 440 -17.75 -18.28 14.92
C GLU A 440 -16.95 -19.47 14.36
N LEU A 441 -15.88 -19.20 13.61
CA LEU A 441 -15.03 -20.24 13.02
C LEU A 441 -14.32 -21.11 14.07
N ARG A 442 -13.93 -20.52 15.21
CA ARG A 442 -13.27 -21.27 16.30
C ARG A 442 -14.23 -22.18 17.05
N ASP A 443 -15.51 -21.84 17.10
CA ASP A 443 -16.53 -22.69 17.73
C ASP A 443 -16.98 -23.81 16.79
N GLU A 444 -16.99 -23.58 15.47
CA GLU A 444 -17.22 -24.63 14.47
C GLU A 444 -16.08 -25.68 14.40
N ALA A 445 -14.86 -25.28 14.74
CA ALA A 445 -13.68 -26.17 14.71
C ALA A 445 -13.53 -27.07 15.96
N LYS A 446 -14.34 -26.86 17.02
CA LYS A 446 -14.33 -27.66 18.26
C LYS A 446 -15.39 -28.75 18.21
#